data_AF-C4RR07-F1
#
_entry.id   AF-C4RR07-F1
#
_cell.length_a   1.000
_cell.length_b   1.000
_cell.length_c   1.000
_cell.angle_alpha   90.00
_cell.angle_beta   90.00
_cell.angle_gamma   90.00
#
_symmetry.space_group_name_H-M   'P 1'
#
loop_
_entity.id
_entity.type
_entity.pdbx_description
1 polymer ?
#
loop_
_entity_poly.entity_id
_entity_poly.type
_entity_poly.pdbx_seq_one_letter_code
_entity_poly.pdbx_strand_id
1 'polypeptide(L)'
;RGTSTDCRPSPPYPETTMRFLIVRTDIRAAADVDIAIAWATGGRVRDETVSPEPRRQVVHAEDRDAALLLARALSTVGAVRRGKQRVKVLPLDDPAPS
;
A
#
# COMPACT_ATOMS: atom_id res chain seq x y z
N ARG A 1 32.88 19.42 -35.13
CA ARG A 1 31.86 20.17 -34.35
C ARG A 1 30.76 19.17 -34.02
N GLY A 2 30.53 18.86 -32.74
CA GLY A 2 29.52 17.89 -32.29
C GLY A 2 30.10 16.81 -31.38
N THR A 3 30.04 17.07 -30.07
CA THR A 3 30.42 16.26 -28.90
C THR A 3 29.79 14.85 -28.91
N SER A 4 30.58 13.79 -28.72
CA SER A 4 30.96 13.19 -27.43
C SER A 4 29.80 12.55 -26.65
N THR A 5 29.96 11.23 -26.47
CA THR A 5 29.47 10.37 -25.37
C THR A 5 27.97 10.18 -25.22
N ASP A 6 27.47 9.09 -25.81
CA ASP A 6 26.53 8.22 -25.10
C ASP A 6 27.23 6.88 -24.80
N CYS A 7 28.23 6.94 -23.93
CA CYS A 7 28.70 5.78 -23.18
C CYS A 7 28.08 5.91 -21.80
N ARG A 8 26.78 5.66 -21.67
CA ARG A 8 26.21 5.38 -20.35
C ARG A 8 26.72 4.00 -19.95
N PRO A 9 27.56 3.87 -18.90
CA PRO A 9 27.87 2.55 -18.37
C PRO A 9 26.54 1.95 -17.91
N SER A 10 26.18 0.80 -18.48
CA SER A 10 25.12 -0.05 -17.92
C SER A 10 25.45 -0.28 -16.45
N PRO A 11 24.51 -0.06 -15.51
CA PRO A 11 24.78 -0.25 -14.09
C PRO A 11 25.26 -1.70 -13.84
N PRO A 12 26.23 -1.92 -12.94
CA PRO A 12 26.84 -3.24 -12.73
C PRO A 12 25.95 -4.25 -11.98
N TYR A 13 24.65 -3.98 -11.89
CA TYR A 13 23.63 -4.87 -11.34
C TYR A 13 22.40 -4.73 -12.25
N PRO A 14 21.56 -5.78 -12.42
CA PRO A 14 20.22 -5.51 -12.91
C PRO A 14 19.68 -4.38 -12.02
N GLU A 15 19.21 -3.29 -12.61
CA GLU A 15 18.47 -2.30 -11.84
C GLU A 15 17.31 -3.08 -11.25
N THR A 16 17.47 -3.50 -9.99
CA THR A 16 16.41 -4.05 -9.17
C THR A 16 15.43 -2.91 -9.11
N THR A 17 14.50 -2.89 -10.07
CA THR A 17 13.61 -1.76 -10.31
C THR A 17 12.66 -1.88 -9.15
N MET A 18 12.97 -1.15 -8.08
CA MET A 18 12.34 -1.32 -6.79
C MET A 18 10.89 -0.88 -6.90
N ARG A 19 10.01 -1.83 -7.21
CA ARG A 19 8.58 -1.57 -7.39
C ARG A 19 7.91 -1.40 -6.04
N PHE A 20 6.78 -0.70 -6.03
CA PHE A 20 6.00 -0.45 -4.83
C PHE A 20 4.55 -0.88 -5.04
N LEU A 21 3.94 -1.35 -3.95
CA LEU A 21 2.53 -1.68 -3.84
C LEU A 21 1.84 -0.64 -2.96
N ILE A 22 0.79 -0.02 -3.48
CA ILE A 22 -0.09 0.87 -2.72
C ILE A 22 -1.39 0.13 -2.46
N VAL A 23 -1.71 -0.06 -1.18
CA VAL A 23 -2.86 -0.83 -0.71
C VAL A 23 -3.87 0.10 -0.04
N ARG A 24 -5.11 0.14 -0.54
CA ARG A 24 -6.25 0.81 0.13
C ARG A 24 -7.19 -0.23 0.73
N THR A 25 -7.47 -0.12 2.04
CA THR A 25 -8.35 -1.04 2.78
C THR A 25 -9.41 -0.30 3.59
N ASP A 26 -10.60 -0.89 3.71
CA ASP A 26 -11.67 -0.42 4.61
C ASP A 26 -11.29 -0.59 6.08
N ILE A 27 -11.82 0.30 6.92
CA ILE A 27 -11.86 0.20 8.39
C ILE A 27 -13.33 0.09 8.74
N ARG A 28 -13.74 -1.09 9.21
CA ARG A 28 -15.11 -1.25 9.70
C ARG A 28 -15.18 -0.76 11.14
N ALA A 29 -16.29 -0.13 11.50
CA ALA A 29 -16.68 -0.18 12.91
C ALA A 29 -17.12 -1.62 13.18
N ALA A 30 -16.80 -2.15 14.35
CA ALA A 30 -17.37 -3.40 14.82
C ALA A 30 -18.88 -3.38 14.62
N ALA A 31 -19.45 -4.38 13.94
CA ALA A 31 -20.90 -4.46 13.87
C ALA A 31 -21.46 -4.77 15.26
N ASP A 32 -22.65 -4.26 15.58
CA ASP A 32 -23.31 -4.55 16.86
C ASP A 32 -23.45 -6.07 17.10
N VAL A 33 -23.57 -6.85 16.02
CA VAL A 33 -23.62 -8.31 16.07
C VAL A 33 -22.27 -8.92 16.50
N ASP A 34 -21.16 -8.36 16.05
CA ASP A 34 -19.81 -8.81 16.41
C ASP A 34 -19.50 -8.47 17.86
N ILE A 35 -19.98 -7.30 18.33
CA ILE A 35 -19.92 -6.89 19.74
C ILE A 35 -20.73 -7.85 20.61
N ALA A 36 -21.97 -8.17 20.21
CA ALA A 36 -22.83 -9.09 20.94
C ALA A 36 -22.24 -10.51 20.99
N ILE A 37 -21.68 -11.01 19.88
CA ILE A 37 -20.99 -12.31 19.84
C ILE A 37 -19.75 -12.30 20.75
N ALA A 38 -18.94 -11.24 20.71
CA ALA A 38 -17.77 -11.11 21.56
C ALA A 38 -18.17 -11.12 23.05
N TRP A 39 -19.23 -10.41 23.43
CA TRP A 39 -19.76 -10.46 24.80
C TRP A 39 -20.27 -11.84 25.20
N ALA A 40 -21.02 -12.51 24.32
CA ALA A 40 -21.57 -13.83 24.60
C ALA A 40 -20.49 -14.94 24.69
N THR A 41 -19.36 -14.76 24.01
CA THR A 41 -18.28 -15.76 23.94
C THR A 41 -17.08 -15.41 24.82
N GLY A 42 -17.09 -14.25 25.50
CA GLY A 42 -15.93 -13.73 26.24
C GLY A 42 -14.77 -13.29 25.33
N GLY A 43 -15.02 -13.16 24.03
CA GLY A 43 -14.06 -12.73 23.03
C GLY A 43 -13.84 -11.21 23.03
N ARG A 44 -12.84 -10.76 22.27
CA ARG A 44 -12.62 -9.33 21.98
C ARG A 44 -12.97 -9.06 20.53
N VAL A 45 -13.64 -7.94 20.32
CA VAL A 45 -13.88 -7.39 18.98
C VAL A 45 -12.56 -6.92 18.37
N ARG A 46 -12.34 -7.17 17.09
CA ARG A 46 -11.14 -6.70 16.37
C ARG A 46 -11.14 -5.18 16.31
N ASP A 47 -10.03 -4.58 16.73
CA ASP A 47 -9.79 -3.16 16.51
C ASP A 47 -9.36 -2.94 15.06
N GLU A 48 -10.32 -2.59 14.22
CA GLU A 48 -10.14 -2.31 12.79
C GLU A 48 -9.29 -1.06 12.52
N THR A 49 -9.05 -0.21 13.53
CA THR A 49 -8.12 0.92 13.41
C THR A 49 -6.66 0.48 13.50
N VAL A 50 -6.40 -0.64 14.18
CA VAL A 50 -5.07 -1.24 14.39
C VAL A 50 -4.85 -2.43 13.44
N SER A 51 -5.90 -3.18 13.09
CA SER A 51 -5.82 -4.37 12.23
C SER A 51 -7.06 -4.46 11.30
N PRO A 52 -7.10 -3.68 10.21
CA PRO A 52 -8.25 -3.62 9.32
C PRO A 52 -8.48 -4.91 8.51
N GLU A 53 -9.75 -5.26 8.30
CA GLU A 53 -10.18 -6.39 7.47
C GLU A 53 -9.86 -6.16 5.96
N PRO A 54 -9.33 -7.16 5.21
CA PRO A 54 -8.78 -6.91 3.87
C PRO A 54 -9.86 -6.82 2.78
N ARG A 55 -10.22 -5.61 2.35
CA ARG A 55 -10.88 -5.33 1.05
C ARG A 55 -9.96 -4.43 0.24
N ARG A 56 -9.21 -5.01 -0.70
CA ARG A 56 -7.94 -4.47 -1.19
C ARG A 56 -8.05 -3.83 -2.57
N GLN A 57 -7.85 -2.52 -2.68
CA GLN A 57 -7.41 -1.93 -3.96
C GLN A 57 -5.88 -1.89 -3.97
N VAL A 58 -5.30 -2.35 -5.07
CA VAL A 58 -3.86 -2.49 -5.25
C VAL A 58 -3.43 -1.64 -6.44
N VAL A 59 -2.45 -0.77 -6.25
CA VAL A 59 -1.81 0.01 -7.31
C VAL A 59 -0.31 -0.27 -7.26
N HIS A 60 0.33 -0.39 -8.42
CA HIS A 60 1.77 -0.57 -8.53
C HIS A 60 2.44 0.76 -8.91
N ALA A 61 3.65 0.99 -8.42
CA ALA A 61 4.51 2.10 -8.82
C ALA A 61 5.93 1.60 -9.08
N GLU A 62 6.62 2.24 -10.02
CA GLU A 62 7.96 1.84 -10.48
C GLU A 62 9.05 2.25 -9.50
N ASP A 63 8.81 3.31 -8.74
CA ASP A 63 9.73 3.84 -7.74
C ASP A 63 8.98 4.40 -6.52
N ARG A 64 9.75 4.80 -5.51
CA ARG A 64 9.23 5.26 -4.21
C ARG A 64 8.50 6.59 -4.32
N ASP A 65 8.99 7.50 -5.15
CA ASP A 65 8.44 8.85 -5.27
C ASP A 65 7.09 8.81 -5.99
N ALA A 66 6.99 8.02 -7.06
CA ALA A 66 5.74 7.70 -7.73
C ALA A 66 4.73 7.06 -6.75
N ALA A 67 5.19 6.12 -5.91
CA ALA A 67 4.34 5.48 -4.91
C ALA A 67 3.81 6.47 -3.86
N LEU A 68 4.67 7.38 -3.38
CA LEU A 68 4.28 8.41 -2.41
C LEU A 68 3.34 9.45 -3.02
N LEU A 69 3.53 9.81 -4.29
CA LEU A 69 2.62 10.69 -5.02
C LEU A 69 1.23 10.07 -5.16
N LEU A 70 1.16 8.79 -5.55
CA LEU A 70 -0.11 8.05 -5.62
C LEU A 70 -0.77 7.90 -4.24
N ALA A 71 0.00 7.59 -3.20
CA ALA A 71 -0.52 7.51 -1.83
C ALA A 71 -1.09 8.86 -1.36
N ARG A 72 -0.43 9.97 -1.69
CA ARG A 72 -0.92 11.32 -1.40
C ARG A 72 -2.21 11.63 -2.14
N ALA A 73 -2.31 11.25 -3.42
CA ALA A 73 -3.55 11.39 -4.18
C ALA A 73 -4.70 10.59 -3.55
N LEU A 74 -4.46 9.33 -3.20
CA LEU A 74 -5.45 8.46 -2.52
C LEU A 74 -5.87 9.00 -1.14
N SER A 75 -4.99 9.72 -0.45
CA SER A 75 -5.31 10.33 0.85
C SER A 75 -6.39 11.42 0.76
N THR A 76 -6.64 11.97 -0.43
CA THR A 76 -7.73 12.93 -0.67
C THR A 76 -9.10 12.29 -0.79
N VAL A 77 -9.17 10.98 -1.03
CA VAL A 77 -10.43 10.24 -1.16
C VAL A 77 -11.22 10.35 0.14
N GLY A 78 -12.51 10.70 0.04
CA GLY A 78 -13.35 11.01 1.21
C GLY A 78 -13.38 9.91 2.27
N ALA A 79 -13.31 8.63 1.89
CA ALA A 79 -13.26 7.51 2.82
C ALA A 79 -11.92 7.45 3.60
N VAL A 80 -10.79 7.72 2.96
CA VAL A 80 -9.47 7.78 3.62
C VAL A 80 -9.40 9.02 4.52
N ARG A 81 -9.81 10.20 4.01
CA ARG A 81 -9.85 11.45 4.78
C ARG A 81 -10.75 11.36 6.01
N ARG A 82 -11.88 10.66 5.93
CA ARG A 82 -12.80 10.42 7.06
C ARG A 82 -12.34 9.28 7.98
N GLY A 83 -11.15 8.73 7.76
CA GLY A 83 -10.59 7.66 8.58
C GLY A 83 -11.25 6.30 8.40
N LYS A 84 -12.16 6.13 7.42
CA LYS A 84 -12.85 4.87 7.10
C LYS A 84 -12.02 3.93 6.22
N GLN A 85 -10.91 4.40 5.68
CA GLN A 85 -9.96 3.61 4.90
C GLN A 85 -8.52 3.97 5.30
N ARG A 86 -7.57 3.07 5.01
CA ARG A 86 -6.12 3.30 5.15
C ARG A 86 -5.40 3.04 3.84
N VAL A 87 -4.30 3.76 3.65
CA VAL A 87 -3.36 3.58 2.53
C VAL A 87 -2.02 3.11 3.08
N LYS A 88 -1.47 2.02 2.55
CA LYS A 88 -0.15 1.51 2.90
C LYS A 88 0.70 1.41 1.65
N VAL A 89 1.94 1.91 1.71
CA VAL A 89 2.94 1.74 0.65
C VAL A 89 3.91 0.66 1.09
N LEU A 90 4.12 -0.34 0.25
CA LEU A 90 5.00 -1.47 0.51
C LEU A 90 6.03 -1.57 -0.61
N PRO A 91 7.34 -1.63 -0.32
CA PRO A 91 8.32 -2.03 -1.33
C PRO A 91 8.06 -3.49 -1.72
N LEU A 92 8.27 -3.78 -3.00
CA LEU A 92 8.30 -5.13 -3.55
C LEU A 92 9.73 -5.37 -4.01
N ASP A 93 10.35 -6.42 -3.47
CA ASP A 93 11.56 -6.95 -4.07
C ASP A 93 11.21 -7.48 -5.47
N ASP A 94 12.14 -7.32 -6.42
CA ASP A 94 11.97 -7.94 -7.73
C ASP A 94 11.85 -9.46 -7.57
N PRO A 95 10.91 -10.13 -8.27
CA PRO A 95 11.00 -11.57 -8.39
C PRO A 95 12.36 -11.85 -9.02
N ALA A 96 13.16 -12.70 -8.36
CA ALA A 96 14.42 -13.16 -8.93
C ALA A 96 14.16 -13.62 -10.37
N PRO A 97 14.97 -13.19 -11.36
CA PRO A 97 14.76 -13.60 -12.73
C PRO A 97 14.78 -15.14 -12.77
N SER A 98 13.68 -15.73 -13.24
CA SER A 98 13.48 -17.17 -13.38
C SER A 98 14.37 -17.77 -14.46
#